data_AF-A0A6J5UA81-F1
#
_entry.id   AF-A0A6J5UA81-F1
#
_cell.length_a   1.000
_cell.length_b   1.000
_cell.length_c   1.000
_cell.angle_alpha   90.00
_cell.angle_beta   90.00
_cell.angle_gamma   90.00
#
_symmetry.space_group_name_H-M   'P 1'
#
loop_
_entity.id
_entity.type
_entity.pdbx_description
1 polymer ?
#
loop_
_entity_poly.entity_id
_entity_poly.type
_entity_poly.pdbx_seq_one_letter_code
_entity_poly.pdbx_strand_id
1 'polypeptide(L)'
;MTERNPDSHKWAIIYRISVGIAKGLDHLHTGLEKPIIHGNLKLKNVLLDRHYQPFISDFSRHLLLNPTAGQEMLELSASQGYKAPELIKMRDANEETDIYSLGVILLELLTGKEPINQNPTTPDEDFSLPDFMRNAVLGHRIHDLFHPDLLLNSSIDDEVPVTKEQILKFFQLAMTCCSPSPSLRPNTKQVLWKLEEIGN
;
A
#
# COMPACT_ATOMS: atom_id res chain seq x y z
N MET A 1 -0.11 -10.03 -16.61
CA MET A 1 -1.16 -9.00 -16.62
C MET A 1 -0.55 -7.74 -17.21
N THR A 2 -0.62 -7.59 -18.53
CA THR A 2 -0.01 -6.48 -19.28
C THR A 2 -1.08 -5.88 -20.17
N GLU A 3 -1.85 -4.98 -19.58
CA GLU A 3 -2.53 -3.87 -20.23
C GLU A 3 -2.85 -2.91 -19.07
N ARG A 4 -1.97 -1.92 -18.84
CA ARG A 4 -2.24 -0.85 -17.87
C ARG A 4 -3.45 -0.09 -18.41
N ASN A 5 -4.59 -0.28 -17.79
CA ASN A 5 -5.78 0.50 -18.07
C ASN A 5 -5.43 1.98 -17.83
N PRO A 6 -5.59 2.88 -18.82
CA PRO A 6 -5.16 4.27 -18.72
C PRO A 6 -5.82 5.00 -17.54
N ASP A 7 -6.96 4.51 -17.07
CA ASP A 7 -7.73 5.12 -16.00
C ASP A 7 -7.24 4.77 -14.59
N SER A 8 -6.34 3.79 -14.43
CA SER A 8 -5.90 3.32 -13.10
C SER A 8 -5.17 4.38 -12.27
N HIS A 9 -4.70 5.45 -12.89
CA HIS A 9 -3.95 6.54 -12.23
C HIS A 9 -4.85 7.72 -11.81
N LYS A 10 -6.16 7.64 -12.09
CA LYS A 10 -7.13 8.66 -11.68
C LYS A 10 -7.31 8.62 -10.16
N TRP A 11 -7.33 9.79 -9.52
CA TRP A 11 -7.49 9.89 -8.08
C TRP A 11 -8.72 9.14 -7.55
N ALA A 12 -9.88 9.29 -8.19
CA ALA A 12 -11.11 8.62 -7.79
C ALA A 12 -10.96 7.09 -7.72
N ILE A 13 -10.23 6.50 -8.68
CA ILE A 13 -9.96 5.07 -8.73
C ILE A 13 -8.95 4.67 -7.65
N ILE A 14 -7.84 5.43 -7.51
CA ILE A 14 -6.84 5.19 -6.47
C ILE A 14 -7.47 5.24 -5.07
N TYR A 15 -8.27 6.27 -4.80
CA TYR A 15 -8.97 6.44 -3.54
C TYR A 15 -9.95 5.29 -3.28
N ARG A 16 -10.79 4.93 -4.27
CA ARG A 16 -11.71 3.79 -4.18
C ARG A 16 -11.00 2.48 -3.86
N ILE A 17 -9.91 2.19 -4.57
CA ILE A 17 -9.10 0.99 -4.36
C ILE A 17 -8.50 1.01 -2.95
N SER A 18 -7.94 2.14 -2.52
CA SER A 18 -7.31 2.29 -1.20
C SER A 18 -8.29 2.06 -0.06
N VAL A 19 -9.47 2.69 -0.14
CA VAL A 19 -10.55 2.49 0.85
C VAL A 19 -11.02 1.05 0.86
N GLY A 20 -11.22 0.43 -0.31
CA GLY A 20 -11.71 -0.94 -0.38
C GLY A 20 -10.71 -1.97 0.17
N ILE A 21 -9.40 -1.81 -0.10
CA ILE A 21 -8.35 -2.64 0.50
C ILE A 21 -8.35 -2.47 2.02
N ALA A 22 -8.37 -1.22 2.51
CA ALA A 22 -8.40 -0.93 3.95
C ALA A 22 -9.63 -1.54 4.64
N LYS A 23 -10.81 -1.51 4.00
CA LYS A 23 -12.03 -2.15 4.51
C LYS A 23 -11.91 -3.66 4.56
N GLY A 24 -11.36 -4.28 3.51
CA GLY A 24 -11.11 -5.71 3.49
C GLY A 24 -10.16 -6.13 4.60
N LEU A 25 -9.08 -5.37 4.80
CA LEU A 25 -8.10 -5.65 5.84
C LEU A 25 -8.67 -5.44 7.25
N ASP A 26 -9.44 -4.37 7.46
CA ASP A 26 -10.14 -4.11 8.72
C ASP A 26 -11.11 -5.23 9.10
N HIS A 27 -11.80 -5.78 8.10
CA HIS A 27 -12.67 -6.93 8.30
C HIS A 27 -11.88 -8.16 8.78
N LEU A 28 -10.71 -8.44 8.20
CA LEU A 28 -9.86 -9.54 8.65
C LEU A 28 -9.33 -9.33 10.07
N HIS A 29 -8.84 -8.14 10.39
CA HIS A 29 -8.22 -7.85 11.68
C HIS A 29 -9.27 -7.71 12.80
N THR A 30 -10.40 -7.07 12.54
CA THR A 30 -11.34 -6.65 13.61
C THR A 30 -12.78 -7.10 13.43
N GLY A 31 -13.17 -7.55 12.23
CA GLY A 31 -14.56 -7.88 11.89
C GLY A 31 -14.98 -9.32 12.23
N LEU A 32 -14.04 -10.16 12.66
CA LEU A 32 -14.25 -11.58 12.95
C LEU A 32 -14.05 -11.86 14.46
N GLU A 33 -14.60 -12.97 14.95
CA GLU A 33 -14.42 -13.38 16.36
C GLU A 33 -12.94 -13.58 16.72
N LYS A 34 -12.14 -14.04 15.75
CA LYS A 34 -10.69 -14.16 15.87
C LYS A 34 -10.04 -13.35 14.74
N PRO A 35 -9.12 -12.43 15.06
CA PRO A 35 -8.35 -11.70 14.05
C PRO A 35 -7.64 -12.65 13.09
N ILE A 36 -7.71 -12.34 11.80
CA ILE A 36 -7.03 -13.05 10.74
C ILE A 36 -5.94 -12.15 10.18
N ILE A 37 -4.70 -12.62 10.19
CA ILE A 37 -3.57 -11.93 9.56
C ILE A 37 -3.51 -12.29 8.08
N HIS A 38 -3.42 -11.28 7.22
CA HIS A 38 -3.26 -11.48 5.79
C HIS A 38 -1.89 -12.10 5.50
N GLY A 39 -0.82 -11.47 5.98
CA GLY A 39 0.58 -11.90 5.89
C GLY A 39 1.18 -11.88 4.48
N ASN A 40 0.38 -11.75 3.43
CA ASN A 40 0.85 -11.70 2.04
C ASN A 40 0.26 -10.52 1.28
N LEU A 41 0.03 -9.40 1.96
CA LEU A 41 -0.66 -8.27 1.34
C LEU A 41 0.27 -7.59 0.34
N LYS A 42 -0.18 -7.44 -0.90
CA LYS A 42 0.54 -6.81 -2.02
C LYS A 42 -0.40 -6.59 -3.19
N LEU A 43 -0.04 -5.70 -4.10
CA LEU A 43 -0.93 -5.29 -5.17
C LEU A 43 -1.36 -6.47 -6.06
N LYS A 44 -0.47 -7.44 -6.32
CA LYS A 44 -0.82 -8.66 -7.10
C LYS A 44 -1.85 -9.58 -6.45
N ASN A 45 -2.11 -9.40 -5.15
CA ASN A 45 -3.11 -10.14 -4.39
C ASN A 45 -4.40 -9.32 -4.18
N VAL A 46 -4.50 -8.15 -4.81
CA VAL A 46 -5.72 -7.32 -4.86
C VAL A 46 -6.35 -7.49 -6.24
N LEU A 47 -7.50 -8.14 -6.28
CA LEU A 47 -8.28 -8.33 -7.50
C LEU A 47 -9.22 -7.13 -7.68
N LEU A 48 -9.41 -6.68 -8.90
CA LEU A 48 -10.35 -5.61 -9.23
C LEU A 48 -11.48 -6.17 -10.09
N ASP A 49 -12.71 -5.77 -9.79
CA ASP A 49 -13.83 -5.99 -10.71
C ASP A 49 -13.89 -4.91 -11.80
N ARG A 50 -14.91 -5.00 -12.67
CA ARG A 50 -15.15 -4.04 -13.76
C ARG A 50 -15.46 -2.60 -13.29
N HIS A 51 -15.73 -2.40 -12.00
CA HIS A 51 -16.03 -1.11 -11.38
C HIS A 51 -14.89 -0.62 -10.47
N TYR A 52 -13.70 -1.23 -10.59
CA TYR A 52 -12.54 -0.95 -9.72
C TYR A 52 -12.82 -1.18 -8.24
N GLN A 53 -13.77 -2.05 -7.90
CA GLN A 53 -13.94 -2.51 -6.53
C GLN A 53 -12.84 -3.52 -6.21
N PRO A 54 -12.00 -3.28 -5.19
CA PRO A 54 -10.94 -4.20 -4.81
C PRO A 54 -11.43 -5.35 -3.92
N PHE A 55 -10.80 -6.51 -4.09
CA PHE A 55 -10.96 -7.70 -3.27
C PHE A 55 -9.58 -8.25 -2.91
N ILE A 56 -9.28 -8.33 -1.61
CA ILE A 56 -8.04 -8.93 -1.12
C ILE A 56 -8.14 -10.46 -1.15
N SER A 57 -7.06 -11.12 -1.57
CA SER A 57 -6.99 -12.57 -1.77
C SER A 57 -5.69 -13.13 -1.18
N ASP A 58 -5.54 -14.46 -1.14
CA ASP A 58 -4.29 -15.11 -0.72
C ASP A 58 -3.84 -14.80 0.73
N PHE A 59 -4.80 -14.47 1.60
CA PHE A 59 -4.58 -14.25 3.03
C PHE A 59 -4.28 -15.55 3.77
N SER A 60 -3.52 -15.46 4.85
CA SER A 60 -3.18 -16.56 5.76
C SER A 60 -2.51 -17.77 5.12
N ARG A 61 -2.04 -17.65 3.87
CA ARG A 61 -1.33 -18.73 3.15
C ARG A 61 -0.13 -19.26 3.93
N HIS A 62 0.56 -18.38 4.66
CA HIS A 62 1.72 -18.73 5.48
C HIS A 62 1.43 -19.76 6.57
N LEU A 63 0.19 -19.88 7.05
CA LEU A 63 -0.20 -20.86 8.08
C LEU A 63 -0.22 -22.30 7.54
N LEU A 64 -0.28 -22.47 6.22
CA LEU A 64 -0.33 -23.78 5.56
C LEU A 64 1.06 -24.23 5.07
N LEU A 65 2.08 -23.39 5.18
CA LEU A 65 3.40 -23.65 4.64
C LEU A 65 4.29 -24.35 5.67
N ASN A 66 5.15 -25.25 5.18
CA ASN A 66 6.27 -25.73 5.97
C ASN A 66 7.32 -24.59 6.16
N PRO A 67 8.25 -24.73 7.11
CA PRO A 67 9.23 -23.66 7.39
C PRO A 67 10.04 -23.20 6.18
N THR A 68 10.42 -24.12 5.27
CA THR A 68 11.18 -23.80 4.06
C THR A 68 10.35 -22.95 3.09
N ALA A 69 9.13 -23.38 2.76
CA ALA A 69 8.24 -22.64 1.88
C ALA A 69 7.80 -21.29 2.49
N GLY A 70 7.66 -21.23 3.82
CA GLY A 70 7.42 -19.97 4.53
C GLY A 70 8.59 -19.00 4.41
N GLN A 71 9.83 -19.49 4.46
CA GLN A 71 11.03 -18.67 4.27
C GLN A 71 11.14 -18.15 2.83
N GLU A 72 10.88 -19.00 1.82
CA GLU A 72 10.83 -18.58 0.41
C GLU A 72 9.78 -17.48 0.19
N MET A 73 8.60 -17.64 0.79
CA MET A 73 7.53 -16.64 0.73
C MET A 73 7.96 -15.29 1.34
N LEU A 74 8.70 -15.33 2.45
CA LEU A 74 9.24 -14.13 3.08
C LEU A 74 10.27 -13.41 2.20
N GLU A 75 11.20 -14.17 1.60
CA GLU A 75 12.23 -13.65 0.70
C GLU A 75 11.62 -13.05 -0.57
N LEU A 76 10.59 -13.68 -1.11
CA LEU A 76 9.81 -13.13 -2.21
C LEU A 76 9.10 -11.84 -1.79
N SER A 77 8.55 -11.74 -0.58
CA SER A 77 7.96 -10.49 -0.10
C SER A 77 9.00 -9.38 0.07
N ALA A 78 10.22 -9.74 0.48
CA ALA A 78 11.33 -8.78 0.63
C ALA A 78 11.81 -8.25 -0.71
N SER A 79 12.04 -9.14 -1.69
CA SER A 79 12.47 -8.76 -3.04
C SER A 79 11.41 -7.98 -3.82
N GLN A 80 10.14 -8.13 -3.44
CA GLN A 80 9.03 -7.33 -3.95
C GLN A 80 8.77 -6.04 -3.16
N GLY A 81 9.46 -5.80 -2.03
CA GLY A 81 9.37 -4.56 -1.26
C GLY A 81 8.19 -4.43 -0.29
N TYR A 82 7.37 -5.47 -0.12
CA TYR A 82 6.22 -5.44 0.79
C TYR A 82 6.53 -5.97 2.19
N LYS A 83 7.71 -6.57 2.41
CA LYS A 83 8.09 -7.13 3.70
C LYS A 83 8.38 -6.03 4.73
N ALA A 84 7.65 -6.04 5.84
CA ALA A 84 7.96 -5.19 6.98
C ALA A 84 9.38 -5.45 7.53
N PRO A 85 10.12 -4.42 7.96
CA PRO A 85 11.52 -4.55 8.35
C PRO A 85 11.75 -5.46 9.55
N GLU A 86 10.81 -5.51 10.49
CA GLU A 86 10.83 -6.36 11.68
C GLU A 86 10.46 -7.82 11.42
N LEU A 87 9.88 -8.14 10.25
CA LEU A 87 9.42 -9.48 9.94
C LEU A 87 10.61 -10.38 9.55
N ILE A 88 10.98 -11.27 10.47
CA ILE A 88 12.11 -12.22 10.31
C ILE A 88 11.64 -13.58 9.83
N LYS A 89 10.44 -14.01 10.21
CA LYS A 89 9.85 -15.28 9.76
C LYS A 89 8.41 -15.05 9.36
N MET A 90 7.97 -15.71 8.30
CA MET A 90 6.62 -15.55 7.77
C MET A 90 5.52 -15.92 8.78
N ARG A 91 5.82 -16.86 9.69
CA ARG A 91 4.91 -17.26 10.77
C ARG A 91 4.72 -16.20 11.87
N ASP A 92 5.61 -15.21 11.94
CA ASP A 92 5.57 -14.13 12.92
C ASP A 92 4.82 -12.90 12.35
N ALA A 93 4.16 -13.04 11.20
CA ALA A 93 3.32 -11.99 10.62
C ALA A 93 2.17 -11.63 11.57
N ASN A 94 1.89 -10.34 11.68
CA ASN A 94 0.89 -9.75 12.56
C ASN A 94 0.18 -8.57 11.87
N GLU A 95 -0.74 -7.93 12.60
CA GLU A 95 -1.53 -6.81 12.08
C GLU A 95 -0.64 -5.66 11.60
N GLU A 96 0.41 -5.33 12.36
CA GLU A 96 1.33 -4.24 12.03
C GLU A 96 2.13 -4.51 10.75
N THR A 97 2.49 -5.78 10.49
CA THR A 97 3.19 -6.17 9.25
C THR A 97 2.27 -6.03 8.04
N ASP A 98 0.98 -6.33 8.18
CA ASP A 98 -0.02 -6.09 7.14
C ASP A 98 -0.21 -4.60 6.88
N ILE A 99 -0.21 -3.77 7.93
CA ILE A 99 -0.29 -2.30 7.79
C ILE A 99 0.92 -1.76 7.04
N TYR A 100 2.12 -2.28 7.28
CA TYR A 100 3.30 -1.90 6.50
C TYR A 100 3.11 -2.20 5.01
N SER A 101 2.68 -3.42 4.68
CA SER A 101 2.42 -3.81 3.29
C SER A 101 1.30 -2.97 2.66
N LEU A 102 0.26 -2.62 3.42
CA LEU A 102 -0.78 -1.67 2.98
C LEU A 102 -0.16 -0.31 2.66
N GLY A 103 0.68 0.24 3.53
CA GLY A 103 1.38 1.50 3.28
C GLY A 103 2.18 1.49 1.98
N VAL A 104 2.89 0.39 1.69
CA VAL A 104 3.63 0.22 0.44
C VAL A 104 2.68 0.24 -0.77
N ILE A 105 1.54 -0.46 -0.70
CA ILE A 105 0.51 -0.41 -1.75
C ILE A 105 -0.02 1.02 -1.95
N LEU A 106 -0.29 1.76 -0.87
CA LEU A 106 -0.77 3.14 -0.97
C LEU A 106 0.26 4.04 -1.66
N LEU A 107 1.56 3.89 -1.35
CA LEU A 107 2.64 4.61 -2.04
C LEU A 107 2.75 4.21 -3.51
N GLU A 108 2.66 2.92 -3.82
CA GLU A 108 2.69 2.39 -5.19
C GLU A 108 1.52 2.95 -6.02
N LEU A 109 0.30 2.96 -5.48
CA LEU A 109 -0.87 3.55 -6.13
C LEU A 109 -0.71 5.06 -6.36
N LEU A 110 -0.17 5.79 -5.36
CA LEU A 110 -0.01 7.25 -5.44
C LEU A 110 1.09 7.68 -6.43
N THR A 111 2.17 6.92 -6.51
CA THR A 111 3.34 7.29 -7.32
C THR A 111 3.34 6.62 -8.69
N GLY A 112 2.63 5.50 -8.85
CA GLY A 112 2.73 4.63 -10.03
C GLY A 112 4.07 3.91 -10.17
N LYS A 113 4.94 3.99 -9.16
CA LYS A 113 6.28 3.39 -9.12
C LYS A 113 6.24 2.01 -8.45
N GLU A 114 7.11 1.11 -8.90
CA GLU A 114 7.26 -0.19 -8.25
C GLU A 114 7.85 -0.04 -6.83
N PRO A 115 7.49 -0.92 -5.88
CA PRO A 115 7.97 -0.86 -4.50
C PRO A 115 9.48 -1.02 -4.33
N ILE A 116 10.15 -1.70 -5.27
CA ILE A 116 11.60 -1.88 -5.30
C ILE A 116 12.14 -1.30 -6.59
N ASN A 117 13.21 -0.52 -6.51
CA ASN A 117 13.95 -0.09 -7.68
C ASN A 117 14.83 -1.25 -8.18
N GLN A 118 14.42 -1.89 -9.28
CA GLN A 118 15.17 -3.01 -9.88
C GLN A 118 16.42 -2.57 -10.64
N ASN A 119 16.55 -1.28 -10.99
CA ASN A 119 17.67 -0.73 -11.74
C ASN A 119 18.26 0.48 -11.01
N PRO A 120 18.93 0.28 -9.85
CA PRO A 120 19.58 1.38 -9.16
C PRO A 120 20.71 1.94 -10.04
N THR A 121 20.64 3.22 -10.34
CA THR A 121 21.63 3.96 -11.14
C THR A 121 22.88 4.24 -10.32
N THR A 122 22.77 4.27 -8.99
CA THR A 122 23.88 4.43 -8.05
C THR A 122 23.80 3.44 -6.89
N PRO A 123 24.93 3.08 -6.25
CA PRO A 123 24.96 2.17 -5.10
C PRO A 123 24.21 2.69 -3.87
N ASP A 124 24.08 4.02 -3.76
CA ASP A 124 23.39 4.71 -2.66
C ASP A 124 21.91 5.00 -2.98
N GLU A 125 21.40 4.56 -4.13
CA GLU A 125 20.01 4.78 -4.51
C GLU A 125 19.08 3.93 -3.64
N ASP A 126 18.03 4.56 -3.08
CA ASP A 126 17.10 3.91 -2.17
C ASP A 126 16.46 2.67 -2.81
N PHE A 127 16.72 1.51 -2.22
CA PHE A 127 16.25 0.23 -2.74
C PHE A 127 14.73 0.08 -2.61
N SER A 128 14.14 0.67 -1.56
CA SER A 128 12.71 0.57 -1.25
C SER A 128 11.97 1.89 -1.48
N LEU A 129 10.74 1.81 -1.98
CA LEU A 129 9.89 2.97 -2.21
C LEU A 129 9.64 3.79 -0.94
N PRO A 130 9.36 3.20 0.24
CA PRO A 130 9.25 3.99 1.48
C PRO A 130 10.50 4.80 1.82
N ASP A 131 11.71 4.25 1.60
CA ASP A 131 12.97 4.95 1.89
C ASP A 131 13.21 6.07 0.89
N PHE A 132 12.98 5.79 -0.39
CA PHE A 132 13.01 6.80 -1.46
C PHE A 132 12.09 7.98 -1.15
N MET A 133 10.84 7.71 -0.77
CA MET A 133 9.87 8.75 -0.44
C MET A 133 10.30 9.54 0.81
N ARG A 134 10.86 8.89 1.83
CA ARG A 134 11.39 9.56 3.03
C ARG A 134 12.53 10.52 2.68
N ASN A 135 13.47 10.10 1.85
CA ASN A 135 14.60 10.92 1.44
C ASN A 135 14.18 12.09 0.54
N ALA A 136 13.20 11.88 -0.34
CA ALA A 136 12.65 12.95 -1.14
C ALA A 136 11.88 14.00 -0.31
N VAL A 137 11.21 13.59 0.78
CA VAL A 137 10.64 14.51 1.78
C VAL A 137 11.72 15.36 2.44
N LEU A 138 12.80 14.74 2.93
CA LEU A 138 13.93 15.46 3.54
C LEU A 138 14.59 16.43 2.53
N GLY A 139 14.65 16.05 1.27
CA GLY A 139 15.14 16.86 0.16
C GLY A 139 14.19 17.94 -0.35
N HIS A 140 12.99 18.10 0.24
CA HIS A 140 11.95 19.06 -0.17
C HIS A 140 11.44 18.88 -1.63
N ARG A 141 11.49 17.65 -2.16
CA ARG A 141 11.09 17.31 -3.55
C ARG A 141 9.79 16.50 -3.65
N ILE A 142 8.90 16.65 -2.68
CA ILE A 142 7.67 15.83 -2.57
C ILE A 142 6.74 16.00 -3.80
N HIS A 143 6.68 17.20 -4.36
CA HIS A 143 5.78 17.55 -5.45
C HIS A 143 6.10 16.83 -6.78
N ASP A 144 7.34 16.38 -6.95
CA ASP A 144 7.80 15.67 -8.16
C ASP A 144 7.56 14.15 -8.08
N LEU A 145 7.05 13.65 -6.95
CA LEU A 145 6.94 12.21 -6.69
C LEU A 145 5.59 11.61 -7.08
N PHE A 146 4.58 12.46 -7.23
CA PHE A 146 3.21 12.07 -7.51
C PHE A 146 3.03 11.82 -9.01
N HIS A 147 2.17 10.86 -9.37
CA HIS A 147 1.84 10.66 -10.77
C HIS A 147 1.22 11.95 -11.35
N PRO A 148 1.71 12.48 -12.49
CA PRO A 148 1.26 13.75 -13.05
C PRO A 148 -0.27 13.79 -13.28
N ASP A 149 -0.83 12.63 -13.62
CA ASP A 149 -2.24 12.48 -13.95
C ASP A 149 -3.17 12.44 -12.74
N LEU A 150 -2.65 12.45 -11.50
CA LEU A 150 -3.48 12.50 -10.29
C LEU A 150 -4.37 13.74 -10.23
N LEU A 151 -3.87 14.86 -10.76
CA LEU A 151 -4.58 16.15 -10.80
C LEU A 151 -5.35 16.37 -12.10
N LEU A 152 -5.21 15.47 -13.08
CA LEU A 152 -5.94 15.57 -14.34
C LEU A 152 -7.38 15.14 -14.09
N ASN A 153 -8.27 16.14 -14.03
CA ASN A 153 -9.71 15.97 -13.98
C ASN A 153 -10.14 14.93 -15.01
N SER A 154 -10.55 13.76 -14.55
CA SER A 154 -11.26 12.81 -15.39
C SER A 154 -12.74 12.98 -15.15
N SER A 155 -13.44 13.42 -16.18
CA SER A 155 -14.89 13.60 -16.29
C SER A 155 -15.69 12.29 -16.14
N ILE A 156 -15.46 11.55 -15.06
CA ILE A 156 -16.26 10.40 -14.66
C ILE A 156 -17.00 10.87 -13.41
N ASP A 157 -18.20 11.39 -13.67
CA ASP A 157 -19.15 11.94 -12.69
C ASP A 157 -18.72 13.25 -12.01
N ASP A 158 -19.72 14.00 -11.52
CA ASP A 158 -19.63 15.30 -10.82
C ASP A 158 -18.84 15.24 -9.50
N GLU A 159 -17.62 14.67 -9.50
CA GLU A 159 -16.74 14.62 -8.34
C GLU A 159 -15.94 15.93 -8.21
N VAL A 160 -15.85 16.40 -6.96
CA VAL A 160 -15.04 17.56 -6.59
C VAL A 160 -13.58 17.29 -6.99
N PRO A 161 -12.90 18.22 -7.69
CA PRO A 161 -11.52 18.02 -8.09
C PRO A 161 -10.63 17.81 -6.87
N VAL A 162 -9.78 16.78 -6.93
CA VAL A 162 -8.83 16.49 -5.86
C VAL A 162 -7.88 17.67 -5.62
N THR A 163 -7.66 18.00 -4.35
CA THR A 163 -6.74 19.05 -3.94
C THR A 163 -5.35 18.48 -3.66
N LYS A 164 -4.32 19.33 -3.81
CA LYS A 164 -2.95 18.99 -3.37
C LYS A 164 -2.90 18.62 -1.88
N GLU A 165 -3.76 19.22 -1.06
CA GLU A 165 -3.84 18.91 0.36
C GLU A 165 -4.30 17.47 0.61
N GLN A 166 -5.32 16.99 -0.11
CA GLN A 166 -5.79 15.60 -0.01
C GLN A 166 -4.69 14.61 -0.40
N ILE A 167 -3.97 14.89 -1.49
CA ILE A 167 -2.81 14.07 -1.92
C ILE A 167 -1.74 14.04 -0.83
N LEU A 168 -1.42 15.18 -0.20
CA LEU A 168 -0.43 15.26 0.88
C LEU A 168 -0.88 14.52 2.14
N LYS A 169 -2.15 14.63 2.54
CA LYS A 169 -2.69 13.86 3.68
C LYS A 169 -2.66 12.36 3.41
N PHE A 170 -3.01 11.94 2.20
CA PHE A 170 -2.92 10.54 1.77
C PHE A 170 -1.48 10.03 1.79
N PHE A 171 -0.54 10.81 1.26
CA PHE A 171 0.88 10.51 1.31
C PHE A 171 1.37 10.36 2.76
N GLN A 172 1.01 11.28 3.65
CA GLN A 172 1.37 11.21 5.07
C GLN A 172 0.81 9.95 5.74
N LEU A 173 -0.44 9.58 5.44
CA LEU A 173 -1.04 8.34 5.92
C LEU A 173 -0.23 7.12 5.45
N ALA A 174 0.08 7.05 4.15
CA ALA A 174 0.87 5.95 3.58
C ALA A 174 2.26 5.85 4.23
N MET A 175 2.94 6.98 4.43
CA MET A 175 4.24 7.02 5.12
C MET A 175 4.15 6.60 6.59
N THR A 176 3.06 6.94 7.28
CA THR A 176 2.84 6.51 8.68
C THR A 176 2.64 4.99 8.75
N CYS A 177 1.91 4.41 7.80
CA CYS A 177 1.77 2.95 7.67
C CYS A 177 3.13 2.26 7.42
N CYS A 178 4.01 2.90 6.64
CA CYS A 178 5.38 2.44 6.36
C CYS A 178 6.40 2.76 7.47
N SER A 179 5.96 3.11 8.69
CA SER A 179 6.89 3.37 9.80
C SER A 179 7.81 2.16 10.05
N PRO A 180 9.13 2.35 10.21
CA PRO A 180 10.04 1.28 10.62
C PRO A 180 9.72 0.74 12.01
N SER A 181 9.08 1.56 12.87
CA SER A 181 8.60 1.15 14.19
C SER A 181 7.15 0.68 14.09
N PRO A 182 6.85 -0.61 14.34
CA PRO A 182 5.50 -1.17 14.24
C PRO A 182 4.47 -0.46 15.12
N SER A 183 4.87 -0.05 16.33
CA SER A 183 3.98 0.61 17.30
C SER A 183 3.56 2.02 16.90
N LEU A 184 4.23 2.63 15.92
CA LEU A 184 3.84 3.93 15.37
C LEU A 184 2.89 3.81 14.17
N ARG A 185 2.66 2.59 13.67
CA ARG A 185 1.73 2.36 12.56
C ARG A 185 0.30 2.46 13.07
N PRO A 186 -0.62 3.08 12.31
CA PRO A 186 -2.03 3.09 12.65
C PRO A 186 -2.62 1.68 12.54
N ASN A 187 -3.63 1.37 13.33
CA ASN A 187 -4.47 0.19 13.06
C ASN A 187 -5.43 0.45 11.89
N THR A 188 -6.06 -0.59 11.37
CA THR A 188 -6.96 -0.54 10.21
C THR A 188 -8.11 0.46 10.37
N LYS A 189 -8.68 0.59 11.58
CA LYS A 189 -9.73 1.57 11.89
C LYS A 189 -9.23 3.00 11.76
N GLN A 190 -8.04 3.29 12.26
CA GLN A 190 -7.41 4.60 12.13
C GLN A 190 -7.06 4.91 10.68
N VAL A 191 -6.63 3.92 9.90
CA VAL A 191 -6.40 4.08 8.45
C VAL A 191 -7.70 4.45 7.74
N LEU A 192 -8.78 3.71 7.99
CA LEU A 192 -10.09 3.98 7.40
C LEU A 192 -10.61 5.37 7.74
N TRP A 193 -10.55 5.75 9.02
CA TRP A 193 -10.99 7.07 9.45
C TRP A 193 -10.20 8.19 8.75
N LYS A 194 -8.87 8.06 8.66
CA LYS A 194 -8.03 9.03 7.94
C LYS A 194 -8.34 9.07 6.44
N LEU A 195 -8.64 7.92 5.81
CA LEU A 195 -9.07 7.89 4.41
C LEU A 195 -10.40 8.63 4.22
N GLU A 196 -11.38 8.41 5.10
CA GLU A 196 -12.66 9.12 5.07
C GLU A 196 -12.50 10.64 5.24
N GLU A 197 -11.60 11.08 6.13
CA GLU A 197 -11.25 12.51 6.26
C GLU A 197 -10.59 13.10 5.01
N ILE A 198 -9.89 12.28 4.23
CA ILE A 198 -9.27 12.71 2.96
C ILE A 198 -10.32 12.80 1.85
N GLY A 199 -11.34 11.94 1.86
CA GLY A 199 -12.39 11.91 0.83
C GLY A 199 -13.46 12.99 0.97
N ASN A 200 -13.60 13.61 2.14
CA ASN A 200 -14.51 14.73 2.43
C ASN A 200 -13.86 16.09 2.11
#